data_AF-A0A9D5ZG95-F1
#
_entry.id   AF-A0A9D5ZG95-F1
#
_cell.length_a   1.000
_cell.length_b   1.000
_cell.length_c   1.000
_cell.angle_alpha   90.00
_cell.angle_beta   90.00
_cell.angle_gamma   90.00
#
_symmetry.space_group_name_H-M   'P 1'
#
loop_
_entity.id
_entity.type
_entity.pdbx_description
1 polymer ?
#
loop_
_entity_poly.entity_id
_entity_poly.type
_entity_poly.pdbx_seq_one_letter_code
_entity_poly.pdbx_strand_id
1 'polypeptide(L)'
;MDTLLPMDGGPESRLMEAMRYAALLGGKRVRPYLTLNTAALFNVDAKCALRVAAALEMVHCYSLANDDLPAMDDDDLRRGQPTCHVKFDEATAILAGD
;
A
#
# COMPACT_ATOMS: atom_id res chain seq x y z
N MET A 1 -2.20 -9.43 2.17
CA MET A 1 -1.85 -8.31 1.26
C MET A 1 -0.70 -8.72 0.37
N ASP A 2 0.43 -9.18 0.93
CA ASP A 2 1.59 -9.64 0.16
C ASP A 2 1.26 -10.65 -0.96
N THR A 3 0.42 -11.64 -0.67
CA THR A 3 -0.05 -12.64 -1.66
C THR A 3 -1.05 -12.11 -2.69
N LEU A 4 -1.58 -10.90 -2.50
CA LEU A 4 -2.54 -10.25 -3.40
C LEU A 4 -1.87 -9.24 -4.33
N LEU A 5 -0.63 -8.86 -4.03
CA LEU A 5 0.14 -7.93 -4.85
C LEU A 5 0.80 -8.69 -6.02
N PRO A 6 0.92 -8.06 -7.20
CA PRO A 6 1.49 -8.70 -8.38
C PRO A 6 2.94 -9.13 -8.14
N MET A 7 3.30 -10.28 -8.71
CA MET A 7 4.63 -10.88 -8.67
C MET A 7 4.97 -11.33 -10.08
N ASP A 8 5.67 -10.51 -10.87
CA ASP A 8 6.17 -10.96 -12.17
C ASP A 8 7.44 -10.22 -12.60
N GLY A 9 8.35 -10.96 -13.24
CA GLY A 9 9.64 -10.49 -13.76
C GLY A 9 9.56 -9.92 -15.18
N GLY A 10 8.38 -9.49 -15.61
CA GLY A 10 8.15 -8.92 -16.94
C GLY A 10 8.66 -7.48 -17.08
N PRO A 11 8.33 -6.81 -18.20
CA PRO A 11 8.69 -5.41 -18.44
C PRO A 11 8.21 -4.45 -17.34
N GLU A 12 7.12 -4.79 -16.66
CA GLU A 12 6.50 -4.00 -15.57
C GLU A 12 7.09 -4.31 -14.18
N SER A 13 8.14 -5.14 -14.10
CA SER A 13 8.72 -5.59 -12.83
C SER A 13 9.13 -4.42 -11.91
N ARG A 14 9.64 -3.32 -12.47
CA ARG A 14 9.96 -2.09 -11.70
C ARG A 14 8.72 -1.49 -11.04
N LEU A 15 7.61 -1.39 -11.77
CA LEU A 15 6.36 -0.85 -11.23
C LEU A 15 5.80 -1.77 -10.15
N MET A 16 5.79 -3.09 -10.39
CA MET A 16 5.35 -4.07 -9.40
C MET A 16 6.19 -4.02 -8.13
N GLU A 17 7.51 -3.85 -8.25
CA GLU A 17 8.41 -3.66 -7.10
C GLU A 17 8.06 -2.39 -6.32
N ALA A 18 7.79 -1.27 -7.01
CA ALA A 18 7.38 -0.02 -6.37
C ALA A 18 6.04 -0.13 -5.64
N MET A 19 5.02 -0.75 -6.26
CA MET A 19 3.73 -1.03 -5.61
C MET A 19 3.91 -1.87 -4.34
N ARG A 20 4.73 -2.93 -4.41
CA ARG A 20 5.03 -3.77 -3.24
C ARG A 20 5.78 -2.98 -2.18
N TYR A 21 6.75 -2.17 -2.56
CA TYR A 21 7.51 -1.33 -1.64
C TYR A 21 6.60 -0.38 -0.87
N ALA A 22 5.76 0.39 -1.56
CA ALA A 22 4.82 1.33 -0.95
C ALA A 22 3.79 0.62 -0.04
N ALA A 23 3.24 -0.51 -0.48
CA ALA A 23 2.24 -1.28 0.28
C ALA A 23 2.81 -1.98 1.53
N LEU A 24 4.06 -2.43 1.46
CA LEU A 24 4.69 -3.29 2.46
C LEU A 24 5.74 -2.56 3.32
N LEU A 25 5.83 -1.22 3.24
CA LEU A 25 6.67 -0.35 4.08
C LEU A 25 6.29 -0.32 5.58
N GLY A 26 5.75 -1.43 6.09
CA GLY A 26 5.24 -1.59 7.45
C GLY A 26 3.92 -0.86 7.71
N GLY A 27 3.66 -0.54 8.97
CA GLY A 27 2.50 0.25 9.42
C GLY A 27 1.69 -0.42 10.52
N LYS A 28 0.90 0.38 11.22
CA LYS A 28 0.09 -0.08 12.36
C LYS A 28 -1.11 -0.95 11.94
N ARG A 29 -1.46 -0.96 10.65
CA ARG A 29 -2.59 -1.71 10.06
C ARG A 29 -3.92 -1.51 10.80
N VAL A 30 -4.17 -0.26 11.24
CA VAL A 30 -5.37 0.11 12.01
C VAL A 30 -6.64 -0.13 11.20
N ARG A 31 -6.64 0.19 9.90
CA ARG A 31 -7.82 0.01 9.02
C ARG A 31 -8.18 -1.47 8.85
N PRO A 32 -7.24 -2.39 8.51
CA PRO A 32 -7.48 -3.83 8.56
C PRO A 32 -7.98 -4.31 9.92
N TYR A 33 -7.36 -3.87 11.01
CA TYR A 33 -7.74 -4.28 12.36
C TYR A 33 -9.20 -3.94 12.66
N LEU A 34 -9.62 -2.69 12.41
CA LEU A 34 -11.00 -2.25 12.61
C LEU A 34 -11.95 -3.04 11.71
N THR A 35 -11.63 -3.19 10.43
CA THR A 35 -12.45 -3.94 9.46
C THR A 35 -12.74 -5.36 9.92
N LEU A 36 -11.69 -6.09 10.33
CA LEU A 36 -11.82 -7.48 10.77
C LEU A 36 -12.62 -7.61 12.07
N ASN A 37 -12.37 -6.73 13.05
CA ASN A 37 -13.09 -6.79 14.32
C ASN A 37 -14.57 -6.40 14.16
N THR A 38 -14.87 -5.38 13.35
CA THR A 38 -16.26 -5.02 13.06
C THR A 38 -16.97 -6.14 12.31
N ALA A 39 -16.33 -6.74 11.30
CA ALA A 39 -16.89 -7.89 10.57
C ALA A 39 -17.20 -9.07 11.52
N ALA A 40 -16.32 -9.36 12.48
CA ALA A 40 -16.52 -10.40 13.47
C ALA A 40 -17.73 -10.14 14.39
N LEU A 41 -17.99 -8.89 14.79
CA LEU A 41 -19.17 -8.53 15.60
C LEU A 41 -20.51 -8.89 14.91
N PHE A 42 -20.52 -8.91 13.58
CA PHE A 42 -21.69 -9.22 12.78
C PHE A 42 -21.65 -10.61 12.13
N ASN A 43 -20.74 -11.49 12.58
CA ASN A 43 -20.57 -12.85 12.05
C ASN A 43 -20.34 -12.91 10.52
N VAL A 44 -19.66 -11.91 9.96
CA VAL A 44 -19.26 -11.92 8.55
C VAL A 44 -18.14 -12.93 8.33
N ASP A 45 -18.15 -13.63 7.20
CA ASP A 45 -17.08 -14.57 6.83
C ASP A 45 -15.70 -13.91 6.87
N ALA A 46 -14.76 -14.57 7.56
CA ALA A 46 -13.43 -14.04 7.78
C ALA A 46 -12.63 -13.88 6.48
N LYS A 47 -12.82 -14.75 5.47
CA LYS A 47 -12.11 -14.64 4.19
C LYS A 47 -12.62 -13.45 3.38
N CYS A 48 -13.93 -13.22 3.37
CA CYS A 48 -14.53 -12.01 2.80
C CYS A 48 -13.99 -10.75 3.49
N ALA A 49 -14.00 -10.73 4.84
CA ALA A 49 -13.49 -9.60 5.61
C ALA A 49 -12.00 -9.34 5.37
N LEU A 50 -11.18 -10.38 5.26
CA LEU A 50 -9.74 -10.27 4.95
C LEU A 50 -9.50 -9.64 3.57
N ARG A 51 -10.30 -9.98 2.56
CA ARG A 51 -10.19 -9.36 1.23
C ARG A 51 -10.53 -7.86 1.28
N VAL A 52 -11.58 -7.49 1.99
CA VAL A 52 -11.97 -6.08 2.16
C VAL A 52 -10.92 -5.31 2.97
N ALA A 53 -10.42 -5.89 4.06
CA ALA A 53 -9.36 -5.31 4.87
C ALA A 53 -8.08 -5.05 4.05
N ALA A 54 -7.70 -5.97 3.18
CA ALA A 54 -6.58 -5.79 2.28
C ALA A 54 -6.82 -4.68 1.25
N ALA A 55 -8.01 -4.62 0.65
CA ALA A 55 -8.38 -3.56 -0.29
C ALA A 55 -8.34 -2.16 0.37
N LEU A 56 -8.88 -2.03 1.59
CA LEU A 56 -8.83 -0.77 2.34
C LEU A 56 -7.40 -0.34 2.67
N GLU A 57 -6.52 -1.29 2.98
CA GLU A 57 -5.11 -0.98 3.22
C GLU A 57 -4.37 -0.65 1.92
N MET A 58 -4.73 -1.22 0.77
CA MET A 58 -4.19 -0.81 -0.53
C MET A 58 -4.58 0.64 -0.84
N VAL A 59 -5.85 1.01 -0.60
CA VAL A 59 -6.33 2.39 -0.70
C VAL A 59 -5.52 3.34 0.20
N HIS A 60 -5.25 2.91 1.43
CA HIS A 60 -4.44 3.71 2.34
C HIS A 60 -2.98 3.85 1.87
N CYS A 61 -2.37 2.77 1.39
CA CYS A 61 -0.98 2.78 0.97
C CYS A 61 -0.77 3.64 -0.28
N TYR A 62 -1.69 3.61 -1.25
CA TYR A 62 -1.59 4.49 -2.41
C TYR A 62 -1.65 5.96 -1.99
N SER A 63 -2.56 6.31 -1.06
CA SER A 63 -2.72 7.71 -0.67
C SER A 63 -1.42 8.24 -0.10
N LEU A 64 -0.74 7.45 0.75
CA LEU A 64 0.56 7.82 1.32
C LEU A 64 1.66 7.95 0.25
N ALA A 65 1.71 7.02 -0.72
CA ALA A 65 2.72 7.09 -1.78
C ALA A 65 2.58 8.36 -2.61
N ASN A 66 1.35 8.78 -2.87
CA ASN A 66 1.05 10.02 -3.57
C ASN A 66 1.29 11.23 -2.66
N ASP A 67 0.80 11.24 -1.41
CA ASP A 67 1.03 12.33 -0.45
C ASP A 67 2.52 12.65 -0.27
N ASP A 68 3.39 11.63 -0.30
CA ASP A 68 4.85 11.79 -0.18
C ASP A 68 5.50 12.55 -1.36
N LEU A 69 4.83 12.74 -2.50
CA LEU A 69 5.44 13.35 -3.69
C LEU A 69 5.89 14.80 -3.44
N PRO A 70 6.89 15.32 -4.19
CA PRO A 70 7.35 16.71 -4.07
C PRO A 70 6.26 17.77 -4.30
N ALA A 71 5.23 17.41 -5.05
CA ALA A 71 4.08 18.29 -5.30
C ALA A 71 3.05 18.33 -4.15
N MET A 72 3.21 17.47 -3.13
CA MET A 72 2.33 17.38 -1.97
C MET A 72 3.12 17.64 -0.68
N ASP A 73 3.49 16.61 0.08
CA ASP A 73 4.19 16.79 1.36
C ASP A 73 5.72 16.91 1.21
N ASP A 74 6.28 16.52 0.05
CA ASP A 74 7.74 16.54 -0.22
C ASP A 74 8.55 15.79 0.85
N ASP A 75 8.01 14.64 1.29
CA ASP A 75 8.60 13.81 2.32
C ASP A 75 9.67 12.89 1.73
N ASP A 76 10.93 13.05 2.16
CA ASP A 76 12.01 12.13 1.76
C ASP A 76 11.93 10.76 2.46
N LEU A 77 11.32 10.73 3.66
CA LEU A 77 11.31 9.56 4.54
C LEU A 77 9.92 9.28 5.10
N ARG A 78 9.50 8.00 5.01
CA ARG A 78 8.33 7.48 5.71
C ARG A 78 8.74 6.36 6.65
N ARG A 79 8.47 6.56 7.94
CA ARG A 79 8.82 5.61 9.03
C ARG A 79 10.32 5.23 9.03
N GLY A 80 11.17 6.20 8.73
CA GLY A 80 12.63 6.03 8.69
C GLY A 80 13.15 5.25 7.47
N GLN A 81 12.31 5.02 6.45
CA GLN A 81 12.69 4.46 5.16
C GLN A 81 12.46 5.50 4.06
N PRO A 82 13.23 5.48 2.96
CA PRO A 82 12.96 6.34 1.80
C PRO A 82 11.50 6.25 1.33
N THR A 83 10.91 7.36 0.93
CA THR A 83 9.60 7.34 0.27
C THR A 83 9.70 6.73 -1.13
N CYS A 84 8.56 6.39 -1.73
CA CYS A 84 8.53 5.66 -3.00
C CYS A 84 9.25 6.45 -4.11
N HIS A 85 9.03 7.76 -4.18
CA HIS A 85 9.64 8.60 -5.21
C HIS A 85 11.15 8.79 -5.00
N VAL A 86 11.62 8.82 -3.74
CA VAL A 86 13.07 8.87 -3.43
C VAL A 86 13.75 7.55 -3.79
N LYS A 87 13.12 6.40 -3.53
CA LYS A 87 13.73 5.10 -3.82
C LYS A 87 13.74 4.77 -5.32
N PHE A 88 12.69 5.15 -6.05
CA PHE A 88 12.54 4.82 -7.46
C PHE A 88 12.70 6.07 -8.33
N ASP A 89 11.59 6.79 -8.54
CA ASP A 89 11.46 8.07 -9.21
C ASP A 89 10.00 8.53 -9.08
N GLU A 90 9.73 9.82 -9.27
CA GLU A 90 8.38 10.39 -9.16
C GLU A 90 7.37 9.71 -10.09
N ALA A 91 7.74 9.45 -11.35
CA ALA A 91 6.82 8.84 -12.33
C ALA A 91 6.41 7.42 -11.91
N THR A 92 7.36 6.62 -11.46
CA THR A 92 7.10 5.26 -10.95
C THR A 92 6.28 5.32 -9.66
N ALA A 93 6.52 6.29 -8.78
CA ALA A 93 5.76 6.44 -7.54
C ALA A 93 4.29 6.83 -7.80
N ILE A 94 4.05 7.74 -8.74
CA ILE A 94 2.69 8.09 -9.21
C ILE A 94 1.98 6.84 -9.74
N LEU A 95 2.60 6.12 -10.67
CA LEU A 95 2.00 4.92 -11.26
C LEU A 95 1.80 3.79 -10.23
N ALA A 96 2.63 3.72 -9.19
CA ALA A 96 2.45 2.76 -8.11
C ALA A 96 1.29 3.13 -7.17
N GLY A 97 0.89 4.40 -7.15
CA GLY A 97 -0.26 4.92 -6.42
C GLY A 97 -1.58 4.93 -7.20
N ASP A 98 -1.54 4.77 -8.53
CA ASP A 98 -2.71 4.65 -9.41
C ASP A 98 -3.33 3.24 -9.37
#